data_AF-A0A1D1XFZ5-F1
#
_entry.id   AF-A0A1D1XFZ5-F1
#
_cell.length_a   1.000
_cell.length_b   1.000
_cell.length_c   1.000
_cell.angle_alpha   90.00
_cell.angle_beta   90.00
_cell.angle_gamma   90.00
#
_symmetry.space_group_name_H-M   'P 1'
#
loop_
_entity.id
_entity.type
_entity.pdbx_description
1 polymer ?
#
loop_
_entity_poly.entity_id
_entity_poly.type
_entity_poly.pdbx_seq_one_letter_code
_entity_poly.pdbx_strand_id
1 'polypeptide(L)'
;RLHQCLLNSFFPHPSSFLGLCLAASSRSPCSFPELRTGFPLRNPGSSSMDDTQSIASLIDSTTSKIQQLQLAFAELESHGVITLNLKWKELEEHFHGLERSLKKRFDDIVDQEKVYKNNLSEAQEILEKREAIVVAKEQSSMDRLQEKRDAAFTAIGTALEKYKKSLVLPIPSNSDIGILCSAKPNVQAAKNGSEDARLAQSANADSQPCSPLIKFCQEMDAKGLNEYISENRKNLASIREEIPTALSRSSSPLKLVIDSLKNFYRQEAPEMYGKKDADLLGLRRTCLMLLETLGQLLAELDPVPENLTISSDIKTQAKAIADEWKSRLNDLDIDDSSGNSLEVHAFLQLLVTFGIASE
;
A
#
# COMPACT_ATOMS: atom_id res chain seq x y z
N ARG A 1 -12.61 1.70 -11.55
CA ARG A 1 -11.91 0.69 -10.72
C ARG A 1 -10.40 0.98 -10.56
N LEU A 2 -9.77 1.81 -11.41
CA LEU A 2 -8.37 2.26 -11.27
C LEU A 2 -8.10 3.23 -10.09
N HIS A 3 -9.12 3.97 -9.63
CA HIS A 3 -8.99 4.90 -8.49
C HIS A 3 -8.87 4.22 -7.11
N GLN A 4 -9.26 2.95 -6.98
CA GLN A 4 -9.26 2.24 -5.69
C GLN A 4 -7.93 1.55 -5.39
N CYS A 5 -7.14 1.22 -6.43
CA CYS A 5 -5.79 0.66 -6.26
C CYS A 5 -4.77 1.70 -5.80
N LEU A 6 -4.92 2.97 -6.21
CA LEU A 6 -4.02 4.06 -5.81
C LEU A 6 -4.17 4.47 -4.34
N LEU A 7 -5.35 4.27 -3.74
CA LEU A 7 -5.60 4.63 -2.33
C LEU A 7 -4.97 3.65 -1.32
N ASN A 8 -4.69 2.41 -1.71
CA ASN A 8 -4.04 1.43 -0.84
C ASN A 8 -2.51 1.59 -0.77
N SER A 9 -1.92 2.43 -1.63
CA SER A 9 -0.48 2.72 -1.64
C SER A 9 -0.08 3.86 -0.71
N PHE A 10 -1.05 4.60 -0.16
CA PHE A 10 -0.83 5.85 0.61
C PHE A 10 -0.94 5.71 2.14
N PHE A 11 -1.25 4.53 2.68
CA PHE A 11 -1.28 4.31 4.13
C PHE A 11 -0.08 3.47 4.60
N PRO A 12 0.78 4.01 5.48
CA PRO A 12 1.83 3.23 6.13
C PRO A 12 1.26 2.31 7.23
N HIS A 13 2.03 1.27 7.55
CA HIS A 13 1.80 0.26 8.60
C HIS A 13 1.29 0.87 9.95
N PRO A 14 0.45 0.16 10.72
CA PRO A 14 -0.23 0.73 11.91
C PRO A 14 0.63 0.80 13.20
N SER A 15 1.95 0.86 13.09
CA SER A 15 2.86 0.92 14.25
C SER A 15 3.25 2.33 14.72
N SER A 16 2.77 3.39 14.06
CA SER A 16 3.24 4.77 14.33
C SER A 16 2.24 5.69 15.05
N PHE A 17 1.07 5.19 15.47
CA PHE A 17 0.04 6.03 16.13
C PHE A 17 0.09 6.07 17.67
N LEU A 18 0.99 5.32 18.31
CA LEU A 18 1.08 5.27 19.79
C LEU A 18 1.88 6.42 20.42
N GLY A 19 2.36 7.40 19.64
CA GLY A 19 3.28 8.44 20.13
C GLY A 19 2.67 9.81 20.46
N LEU A 20 1.39 10.08 20.17
CA LEU A 20 0.90 11.48 20.15
C LEU A 20 -0.33 11.81 21.01
N CYS A 21 -0.77 10.90 21.90
CA CYS A 21 -1.89 11.18 22.83
C CYS A 21 -1.45 11.42 24.28
N LEU A 22 -0.22 11.88 24.51
CA LEU A 22 0.30 12.18 25.86
C LEU A 22 0.63 13.67 26.03
N ALA A 23 -0.28 14.56 25.62
CA ALA A 23 -0.19 15.99 25.95
C ALA A 23 -1.53 16.72 25.86
N ALA A 24 -2.54 16.32 26.65
CA ALA A 24 -3.67 17.19 26.97
C ALA A 24 -4.38 16.70 28.24
N SER A 25 -3.94 17.16 29.40
CA SER A 25 -4.73 17.07 30.62
C SER A 25 -5.03 18.48 31.11
N SER A 26 -6.30 18.91 31.01
CA SER A 26 -7.03 19.69 32.03
C SER A 26 -8.23 20.44 31.44
N ARG A 27 -9.45 19.92 31.68
CA ARG A 27 -10.68 20.64 32.12
C ARG A 27 -11.94 19.80 31.85
N SER A 28 -12.58 19.40 32.95
CA SER A 28 -14.03 19.16 33.22
C SER A 28 -14.93 18.35 32.26
N PRO A 29 -16.01 17.73 32.78
CA PRO A 29 -16.61 16.53 32.18
C PRO A 29 -17.72 16.91 31.21
N CYS A 30 -17.51 16.65 29.93
CA CYS A 30 -18.56 16.63 28.93
C CYS A 30 -18.56 15.25 28.26
N SER A 31 -19.73 14.65 28.25
CA SER A 31 -20.10 13.35 27.69
C SER A 31 -19.25 12.94 26.50
N PHE A 32 -18.57 11.80 26.61
CA PHE A 32 -17.95 11.13 25.46
C PHE A 32 -19.08 10.79 24.47
N PRO A 33 -19.07 11.32 23.23
CA PRO A 33 -19.82 10.70 22.16
C PRO A 33 -19.12 9.38 21.85
N GLU A 34 -19.88 8.27 21.80
CA GLU A 34 -19.43 7.02 21.21
C GLU A 34 -18.80 7.31 19.85
N LEU A 35 -17.47 7.23 19.77
CA LEU A 35 -16.75 7.13 18.50
C LEU A 35 -16.97 5.71 17.98
N ARG A 36 -18.21 5.45 17.54
CA ARG A 36 -18.52 4.39 16.61
C ARG A 36 -17.94 4.83 15.26
N THR A 37 -16.64 4.68 15.07
CA THR A 37 -16.04 4.61 13.74
C THR A 37 -16.41 3.28 13.12
N GLY A 38 -17.71 3.11 12.84
CA GLY A 38 -18.15 2.12 11.88
C GLY A 38 -17.72 2.63 10.52
N PHE A 39 -16.61 2.13 10.00
CA PHE A 39 -16.37 2.18 8.57
C PHE A 39 -17.57 1.46 7.93
N PRO A 40 -18.40 2.13 7.13
CA PRO A 40 -19.36 1.40 6.32
C PRO A 40 -18.51 0.62 5.32
N LEU A 41 -18.35 -0.68 5.54
CA LEU A 41 -18.00 -1.61 4.48
C LEU A 41 -19.11 -1.48 3.45
N ARG A 42 -18.87 -0.60 2.48
CA ARG A 42 -19.71 -0.41 1.31
C ARG A 42 -19.74 -1.76 0.62
N ASN A 43 -20.82 -2.49 0.83
CA ASN A 43 -21.08 -3.78 0.21
C ASN A 43 -21.07 -3.54 -1.31
N PRO A 44 -20.05 -3.98 -2.08
CA PRO A 44 -20.09 -3.94 -3.53
C PRO A 44 -20.79 -5.23 -3.97
N GLY A 45 -22.03 -5.41 -3.53
CA GLY A 45 -22.73 -6.67 -3.56
C GLY A 45 -24.16 -6.47 -4.02
N SER A 46 -24.33 -6.19 -5.32
CA SER A 46 -25.59 -6.49 -6.00
C SER A 46 -25.45 -6.62 -7.52
N SER A 47 -24.38 -6.08 -8.12
CA SER A 47 -24.21 -6.12 -9.58
C SER A 47 -23.57 -7.41 -10.13
N SER A 48 -22.98 -8.28 -9.31
CA SER A 48 -22.14 -9.38 -9.82
C SER A 48 -22.91 -10.63 -10.27
N MET A 49 -24.06 -10.97 -9.65
CA MET A 49 -24.79 -12.20 -10.00
C MET A 49 -25.58 -12.06 -11.31
N ASP A 50 -26.09 -10.87 -11.60
CA ASP A 50 -26.79 -10.59 -12.86
C ASP A 50 -25.83 -10.71 -14.06
N ASP A 51 -24.58 -10.28 -13.89
CA ASP A 51 -23.53 -10.39 -14.90
C ASP A 51 -23.15 -11.87 -15.17
N THR A 52 -23.06 -12.70 -14.13
CA THR A 52 -22.76 -14.14 -14.26
C THR A 52 -23.88 -14.88 -14.99
N GLN A 53 -25.14 -14.60 -14.65
CA GLN A 53 -26.29 -15.20 -15.32
C GLN A 53 -26.41 -14.73 -16.78
N SER A 54 -26.07 -13.47 -17.06
CA SER A 54 -26.03 -12.91 -18.41
C SER A 54 -24.99 -13.62 -19.28
N ILE A 55 -23.78 -13.86 -18.76
CA ILE A 55 -22.71 -14.55 -19.51
C ILE A 55 -23.08 -16.01 -19.78
N ALA A 56 -23.66 -16.72 -18.80
CA ALA A 56 -24.15 -18.08 -19.00
C ALA A 56 -25.16 -18.17 -20.16
N SER A 57 -26.10 -17.21 -20.22
CA SER A 57 -27.10 -17.14 -21.29
C SER A 57 -26.49 -16.87 -22.68
N LEU A 58 -25.36 -16.15 -22.74
CA LEU A 58 -24.63 -15.89 -23.99
C LEU A 58 -23.89 -17.15 -24.47
N ILE A 59 -23.32 -17.93 -23.55
CA ILE A 59 -22.70 -19.22 -23.87
C ILE A 59 -23.78 -20.17 -24.41
N ASP A 60 -24.95 -20.23 -23.76
CA ASP A 60 -26.07 -21.05 -24.24
C ASP A 60 -26.61 -20.55 -25.60
N SER A 61 -26.65 -19.23 -25.85
CA SER A 61 -27.00 -18.69 -27.18
C SER A 61 -26.04 -19.13 -28.29
N THR A 62 -24.77 -19.42 -27.96
CA THR A 62 -23.78 -19.89 -28.94
C THR A 62 -24.16 -21.26 -29.50
N THR A 63 -24.70 -22.16 -28.68
CA THR A 63 -25.21 -23.47 -29.16
C THR A 63 -26.29 -23.32 -30.21
N SER A 64 -27.24 -22.42 -29.97
CA SER A 64 -28.35 -22.15 -30.88
C SER A 64 -27.85 -21.57 -32.22
N LYS A 65 -26.83 -20.72 -32.19
CA LYS A 65 -26.22 -20.17 -33.42
C LYS A 65 -25.49 -21.24 -34.23
N ILE A 66 -24.78 -22.17 -33.58
CA ILE A 66 -24.14 -23.32 -34.27
C ILE A 66 -25.22 -24.16 -34.97
N GLN A 67 -26.36 -24.42 -34.32
CA GLN A 67 -27.49 -25.14 -34.91
C GLN A 67 -28.13 -24.38 -36.08
N GLN A 68 -28.28 -23.05 -35.97
CA GLN A 68 -28.79 -22.23 -37.08
C GLN A 68 -27.87 -22.26 -38.29
N LEU A 69 -26.55 -22.22 -38.06
CA LEU A 69 -25.57 -22.38 -39.14
C LEU A 69 -25.68 -23.77 -39.78
N GLN A 70 -25.83 -24.83 -38.99
CA GLN A 70 -26.03 -26.20 -39.51
C GLN A 70 -27.23 -26.28 -40.46
N LEU A 71 -28.35 -25.67 -40.08
CA LEU A 71 -29.58 -25.61 -40.89
C LEU A 71 -29.35 -24.85 -42.20
N ALA A 72 -28.71 -23.68 -42.14
CA ALA A 72 -28.40 -22.88 -43.33
C ALA A 72 -27.46 -23.61 -44.29
N PHE A 73 -26.47 -24.35 -43.78
CA PHE A 73 -25.59 -25.17 -44.60
C PHE A 73 -26.33 -26.32 -45.28
N ALA A 74 -27.22 -27.01 -44.56
CA ALA A 74 -28.04 -28.08 -45.14
C ALA A 74 -29.00 -27.56 -46.24
N GLU A 75 -29.57 -26.38 -46.07
CA GLU A 75 -30.39 -25.71 -47.09
C GLU A 75 -29.57 -25.36 -48.34
N LEU A 76 -28.37 -24.79 -48.17
CA LEU A 76 -27.45 -24.49 -49.27
C LEU A 76 -27.00 -25.74 -50.03
N GLU A 77 -26.73 -26.86 -49.34
CA GLU A 77 -26.42 -28.14 -49.97
C GLU A 77 -27.61 -28.69 -50.78
N SER A 78 -28.85 -28.45 -50.34
CA SER A 78 -30.05 -28.92 -51.04
C SER A 78 -30.27 -28.22 -52.40
N HIS A 79 -29.76 -27.00 -52.56
CA HIS A 79 -29.96 -26.17 -53.75
C HIS A 79 -28.84 -26.29 -54.81
N GLY A 80 -27.75 -27.06 -54.59
CA GLY A 80 -26.57 -27.06 -55.49
C GLY A 80 -25.73 -28.34 -55.56
N VAL A 81 -24.83 -28.39 -56.57
CA VAL A 81 -23.96 -29.53 -56.96
C VAL A 81 -22.64 -29.58 -56.16
N ILE A 82 -22.57 -28.98 -54.96
CA ILE A 82 -21.33 -28.86 -54.18
C ILE A 82 -21.48 -29.57 -52.84
N THR A 83 -20.56 -30.50 -52.55
CA THR A 83 -20.47 -31.19 -51.26
C THR A 83 -19.66 -30.33 -50.27
N LEU A 84 -20.33 -29.75 -49.27
CA LEU A 84 -19.70 -28.94 -48.22
C LEU A 84 -19.59 -29.70 -46.88
N ASN A 85 -20.24 -30.85 -46.77
CA ASN A 85 -20.40 -31.65 -45.56
C ASN A 85 -19.08 -31.97 -44.82
N LEU A 86 -18.01 -32.29 -45.56
CA LEU A 86 -16.68 -32.54 -44.98
C LEU A 86 -16.07 -31.29 -44.33
N LYS A 87 -16.31 -30.10 -44.89
CA LYS A 87 -15.84 -28.83 -44.32
C LYS A 87 -16.71 -28.38 -43.14
N TRP A 88 -18.01 -28.68 -43.16
CA TRP A 88 -18.92 -28.38 -42.06
C TRP A 88 -18.53 -29.15 -40.78
N LYS A 89 -18.24 -30.45 -40.88
CA LYS A 89 -17.87 -31.25 -39.70
C LYS A 89 -16.62 -30.75 -38.97
N GLU A 90 -15.59 -30.34 -39.72
CA GLU A 90 -14.36 -29.77 -39.15
C GLU A 90 -14.66 -28.42 -38.45
N LEU A 91 -15.50 -27.60 -39.06
CA LEU A 91 -15.90 -26.30 -38.52
C LEU A 91 -16.80 -26.44 -37.28
N GLU A 92 -17.75 -27.38 -37.30
CA GLU A 92 -18.64 -27.74 -36.19
C GLU A 92 -17.85 -28.27 -34.99
N GLU A 93 -16.88 -29.15 -35.24
CA GLU A 93 -15.99 -29.67 -34.20
C GLU A 93 -15.18 -28.53 -33.56
N HIS A 94 -14.66 -27.60 -34.36
CA HIS A 94 -13.95 -26.42 -33.87
C HIS A 94 -14.84 -25.52 -33.00
N PHE A 95 -16.06 -25.20 -33.45
CA PHE A 95 -16.99 -24.39 -32.66
C PHE A 95 -17.41 -25.06 -31.36
N HIS A 96 -17.71 -26.37 -31.38
CA HIS A 96 -17.98 -27.11 -30.15
C HIS A 96 -16.76 -27.23 -29.24
N GLY A 97 -15.54 -27.23 -29.79
CA GLY A 97 -14.29 -27.16 -29.04
C GLY A 97 -14.16 -25.83 -28.29
N LEU A 98 -14.40 -24.72 -28.99
CA LEU A 98 -14.41 -23.38 -28.39
C LEU A 98 -15.50 -23.24 -27.32
N GLU A 99 -16.71 -23.72 -27.60
CA GLU A 99 -17.84 -23.71 -26.67
C GLU A 99 -17.52 -24.48 -25.38
N ARG A 100 -16.99 -25.71 -25.49
CA ARG A 100 -16.54 -26.50 -24.34
C ARG A 100 -15.45 -25.81 -23.55
N SER A 101 -14.46 -25.22 -24.23
CA SER A 101 -13.38 -24.48 -23.58
C SER A 101 -13.90 -23.27 -22.80
N LEU A 102 -14.75 -22.46 -23.44
CA LEU A 102 -15.33 -21.27 -22.83
C LEU A 102 -16.21 -21.63 -21.63
N LYS A 103 -17.06 -22.65 -21.77
CA LYS A 103 -17.93 -23.15 -20.70
C LYS A 103 -17.12 -23.65 -19.51
N LYS A 104 -16.08 -24.44 -19.75
CA LYS A 104 -15.16 -24.89 -18.71
C LYS A 104 -14.50 -23.73 -17.97
N ARG A 105 -13.93 -22.76 -18.70
CA ARG A 105 -13.28 -21.60 -18.08
C ARG A 105 -14.28 -20.76 -17.28
N PHE A 106 -15.52 -20.64 -17.75
CA PHE A 106 -16.60 -19.97 -17.02
C PHE A 106 -16.93 -20.69 -15.71
N ASP A 107 -17.15 -22.01 -15.76
CA ASP A 107 -17.44 -22.83 -14.57
C ASP A 107 -16.28 -22.75 -13.55
N ASP A 108 -15.03 -22.84 -14.01
CA ASP A 108 -13.83 -22.70 -13.17
C ASP A 108 -13.79 -21.34 -12.45
N ILE A 109 -14.15 -20.25 -13.14
CA ILE A 109 -14.20 -18.89 -12.56
C ILE A 109 -15.34 -18.78 -11.53
N VAL A 110 -16.51 -19.35 -11.82
CA VAL A 110 -17.66 -19.36 -10.90
C VAL A 110 -17.32 -20.11 -9.61
N ASP A 111 -16.63 -21.25 -9.73
CA ASP A 111 -16.15 -22.02 -8.58
C ASP A 111 -15.11 -21.25 -7.77
N GLN A 112 -14.16 -20.57 -8.43
CA GLN A 112 -13.20 -19.70 -7.75
C GLN A 112 -13.89 -18.54 -7.00
N GLU A 113 -14.86 -17.87 -7.62
CA GLU A 113 -15.62 -16.79 -7.00
C GLU A 113 -16.30 -17.29 -5.72
N LYS A 114 -16.89 -18.50 -5.76
CA LYS A 114 -17.52 -19.14 -4.61
C LYS A 114 -16.51 -19.40 -3.48
N VAL A 115 -15.32 -19.90 -3.81
CA VAL A 115 -14.23 -20.11 -2.83
C VAL A 115 -13.81 -18.80 -2.18
N TYR A 116 -13.62 -17.73 -2.97
CA TYR A 116 -13.26 -16.42 -2.43
C TYR A 116 -14.34 -15.84 -1.51
N LYS A 117 -15.62 -15.97 -1.89
CA LYS A 117 -16.74 -15.54 -1.04
C LYS A 117 -16.74 -16.28 0.31
N ASN A 118 -16.52 -17.59 0.29
CA ASN A 118 -16.46 -18.39 1.52
C ASN A 118 -15.28 -17.99 2.41
N ASN A 119 -14.08 -17.87 1.83
CA ASN A 119 -12.89 -17.45 2.57
C ASN A 119 -13.04 -16.04 3.17
N LEU A 120 -13.72 -15.13 2.45
CA LEU A 120 -14.03 -13.79 2.94
C LEU A 120 -14.97 -13.83 4.15
N SER A 121 -16.04 -14.65 4.08
CA SER A 121 -16.95 -14.81 5.22
C SER A 121 -16.27 -15.42 6.45
N GLU A 122 -15.39 -16.41 6.25
CA GLU A 122 -14.62 -17.01 7.33
C GLU A 122 -13.66 -16.00 7.97
N ALA A 123 -12.93 -15.24 7.15
CA ALA A 123 -12.02 -14.20 7.65
C ALA A 123 -12.78 -13.11 8.42
N GLN A 124 -13.96 -12.71 7.94
CA GLN A 124 -14.80 -11.73 8.62
C GLN A 124 -15.29 -12.25 9.99
N GLU A 125 -15.72 -13.51 10.08
CA GLU A 125 -16.13 -14.13 11.35
C GLU A 125 -14.96 -14.18 12.35
N ILE A 126 -13.76 -14.49 11.89
CA ILE A 126 -12.55 -14.49 12.74
C ILE A 126 -12.25 -13.08 13.27
N LEU A 127 -12.39 -12.05 12.43
CA LEU A 127 -12.17 -10.66 12.83
C LEU A 127 -13.21 -10.21 13.85
N GLU A 128 -14.49 -10.51 13.64
CA GLU A 128 -15.57 -10.18 14.57
C GLU A 128 -15.35 -10.84 15.94
N LYS A 129 -14.94 -12.11 15.98
CA LYS A 129 -14.57 -12.81 17.22
C LYS A 129 -13.40 -12.12 17.93
N ARG A 130 -12.35 -11.73 17.20
CA ARG A 130 -11.19 -11.04 17.77
C ARG A 130 -11.55 -9.65 18.29
N GLU A 131 -12.36 -8.91 17.56
CA GLU A 131 -12.86 -7.60 17.97
C GLU A 131 -13.65 -7.70 19.27
N ALA A 132 -14.60 -8.64 19.37
CA ALA A 132 -15.37 -8.87 20.59
C ALA A 132 -14.48 -9.18 21.80
N ILE A 133 -13.42 -9.97 21.62
CA ILE A 133 -12.44 -10.27 22.69
C ILE A 133 -11.69 -9.01 23.12
N VAL A 134 -11.23 -8.20 22.15
CA VAL A 134 -10.51 -6.95 22.43
C VAL A 134 -11.42 -5.96 23.16
N VAL A 135 -12.65 -5.77 22.68
CA VAL A 135 -13.65 -4.89 23.31
C VAL A 135 -13.96 -5.33 24.74
N ALA A 136 -14.16 -6.63 24.99
CA ALA A 136 -14.40 -7.14 26.35
C ALA A 136 -13.19 -6.89 27.28
N LYS A 137 -11.97 -7.09 26.78
CA LYS A 137 -10.74 -6.83 27.55
C LYS A 137 -10.54 -5.33 27.82
N GLU A 138 -10.81 -4.49 26.83
CA GLU A 138 -10.77 -3.03 26.98
C GLU A 138 -11.78 -2.56 28.02
N GLN A 139 -13.02 -3.04 27.94
CA GLN A 139 -14.08 -2.70 28.89
C GLN A 139 -13.69 -3.10 30.33
N SER A 140 -13.22 -4.34 30.53
CA SER A 140 -12.81 -4.78 31.87
C SER A 140 -11.65 -3.96 32.45
N SER A 141 -10.73 -3.50 31.59
CA SER A 141 -9.63 -2.62 31.99
C SER A 141 -10.12 -1.21 32.33
N MET A 142 -11.09 -0.70 31.56
CA MET A 142 -11.75 0.59 31.80
C MET A 142 -12.50 0.59 33.13
N ASP A 143 -13.30 -0.45 33.40
CA ASP A 143 -14.06 -0.62 34.64
C ASP A 143 -13.13 -0.63 35.85
N ARG A 144 -12.01 -1.36 35.76
CA ARG A 144 -10.99 -1.39 36.82
C ARG A 144 -10.35 -0.03 37.08
N LEU A 145 -10.13 0.78 36.04
CA LEU A 145 -9.61 2.14 36.18
C LEU A 145 -10.66 3.08 36.79
N GLN A 146 -11.93 2.92 36.42
CA GLN A 146 -13.04 3.66 37.01
C GLN A 146 -13.18 3.34 38.51
N GLU A 147 -13.14 2.07 38.89
CA GLU A 147 -13.20 1.66 40.30
C GLU A 147 -12.06 2.28 41.13
N LYS A 148 -10.83 2.25 40.61
CA LYS A 148 -9.68 2.89 41.27
C LYS A 148 -9.85 4.40 41.41
N ARG A 149 -10.39 5.05 40.38
CA ARG A 149 -10.67 6.49 40.38
C ARG A 149 -11.70 6.83 41.45
N ASP A 150 -12.80 6.09 41.52
CA ASP A 150 -13.89 6.33 42.45
C ASP A 150 -13.48 6.03 43.90
N ALA A 151 -12.68 4.99 44.12
CA ALA A 151 -12.06 4.70 45.41
C ALA A 151 -11.14 5.84 45.88
N ALA A 152 -10.31 6.39 44.99
CA ALA A 152 -9.44 7.53 45.30
C ALA A 152 -10.25 8.81 45.61
N PHE A 153 -11.30 9.10 44.84
CA PHE A 153 -12.20 10.23 45.12
C PHE A 153 -12.90 10.10 46.48
N THR A 154 -13.35 8.89 46.83
CA THR A 154 -13.95 8.61 48.13
C THR A 154 -12.94 8.79 49.28
N ALA A 155 -11.71 8.33 49.10
CA ALA A 155 -10.63 8.54 50.08
C ALA A 155 -10.29 10.04 50.28
N ILE A 156 -10.26 10.82 49.20
CA ILE A 156 -10.05 12.28 49.28
C ILE A 156 -11.23 12.95 49.99
N GLY A 157 -12.48 12.61 49.63
CA GLY A 157 -13.68 13.18 50.24
C GLY A 157 -13.75 12.92 51.75
N THR A 158 -13.47 11.68 52.17
CA THR A 158 -13.42 11.32 53.60
C THR A 158 -12.29 12.03 54.35
N ALA A 159 -11.12 12.22 53.72
CA ALA A 159 -10.03 12.99 54.30
C ALA A 159 -10.38 14.48 54.48
N LEU A 160 -11.07 15.08 53.51
CA LEU A 160 -11.54 16.47 53.57
C LEU A 160 -12.62 16.66 54.64
N GLU A 161 -13.58 15.73 54.74
CA GLU A 161 -14.59 15.76 55.80
C GLU A 161 -13.97 15.58 57.18
N LYS A 162 -12.96 14.70 57.33
CA LYS A 162 -12.20 14.57 58.58
C LYS A 162 -11.45 15.86 58.93
N TYR A 163 -10.82 16.51 57.96
CA TYR A 163 -10.17 17.80 58.14
C TYR A 163 -11.17 18.88 58.57
N LYS A 164 -12.32 18.97 57.91
CA LYS A 164 -13.39 19.93 58.22
C LYS A 164 -14.00 19.71 59.60
N LYS A 165 -14.19 18.45 60.01
CA LYS A 165 -14.70 18.07 61.33
C LYS A 165 -13.67 18.30 62.44
N SER A 166 -12.37 18.20 62.13
CA SER A 166 -11.27 18.56 63.02
C SER A 166 -11.04 20.07 63.15
N LEU A 167 -11.65 20.89 62.27
CA LEU A 167 -11.56 22.35 62.28
C LEU A 167 -12.65 23.03 63.13
N VAL A 168 -13.56 22.28 63.78
CA VAL A 168 -14.62 22.85 64.62
C VAL A 168 -14.35 22.61 66.12
N LEU A 169 -13.74 23.62 66.76
CA LEU A 169 -14.03 24.05 68.13
C LEU A 169 -14.04 25.60 68.14
N PRO A 170 -14.87 26.24 69.00
CA PRO A 170 -15.54 27.51 68.71
C PRO A 170 -14.71 28.72 69.12
N ILE A 171 -14.64 29.75 68.27
CA ILE A 171 -14.32 31.11 68.70
C ILE A 171 -15.24 32.09 67.97
N PRO A 172 -15.87 33.04 68.70
CA PRO A 172 -16.79 34.01 68.13
C PRO A 172 -16.08 35.09 67.31
N SER A 173 -16.82 35.61 66.33
CA SER A 173 -16.74 36.95 65.73
C SER A 173 -15.42 37.41 65.09
N ASN A 174 -15.54 37.61 63.77
CA ASN A 174 -15.05 38.71 62.96
C ASN A 174 -13.61 38.69 62.38
N SER A 175 -13.64 38.98 61.07
CA SER A 175 -12.62 39.61 60.22
C SER A 175 -11.75 38.72 59.34
N ASP A 176 -11.92 38.97 58.04
CA ASP A 176 -11.16 38.62 56.86
C ASP A 176 -9.67 38.36 57.09
N ILE A 177 -9.19 37.19 56.66
CA ILE A 177 -7.82 37.02 56.17
C ILE A 177 -7.84 36.04 54.98
N GLY A 178 -7.60 36.59 53.79
CA GLY A 178 -7.43 35.85 52.55
C GLY A 178 -6.20 34.95 52.57
N ILE A 179 -6.35 33.71 52.12
CA ILE A 179 -5.26 32.73 51.99
C ILE A 179 -4.89 32.60 50.51
N LEU A 180 -3.79 33.25 50.16
CA LEU A 180 -2.95 32.93 49.01
C LEU A 180 -1.99 31.81 49.43
N CYS A 181 -1.91 30.72 48.66
CA CYS A 181 -0.75 29.83 48.69
C CYS A 181 -0.55 29.17 47.32
N SER A 182 0.30 29.78 46.49
CA SER A 182 1.12 29.05 45.52
C SER A 182 2.52 28.89 46.14
N ALA A 183 2.98 27.66 46.35
CA ALA A 183 4.41 27.39 46.48
C ALA A 183 4.67 25.91 46.18
N LYS A 184 5.42 25.66 45.10
CA LYS A 184 6.03 24.37 44.77
C LYS A 184 7.23 24.13 45.70
N PRO A 185 7.49 22.89 46.16
CA PRO A 185 8.74 22.60 46.84
C PRO A 185 9.85 22.26 45.83
N ASN A 186 10.98 22.94 45.96
CA ASN A 186 12.25 22.67 45.29
C ASN A 186 13.14 21.87 46.24
N VAL A 187 13.67 20.73 45.80
CA VAL A 187 14.66 19.94 46.54
C VAL A 187 15.94 19.91 45.70
N GLN A 188 17.02 20.49 46.22
CA GLN A 188 18.36 20.39 45.66
C GLN A 188 19.08 19.18 46.28
N ALA A 189 19.85 18.45 45.47
CA ALA A 189 20.95 17.63 45.96
C ALA A 189 22.07 17.50 44.90
N ALA A 190 23.29 17.80 45.37
CA ALA A 190 24.61 17.32 44.96
C ALA A 190 25.23 17.75 43.60
N LYS A 191 26.25 18.62 43.72
CA LYS A 191 27.35 18.86 42.77
C LYS A 191 28.29 17.65 42.69
N ASN A 192 28.90 17.44 41.51
CA ASN A 192 30.28 16.96 41.33
C ASN A 192 30.91 17.74 40.14
N GLY A 193 32.20 18.11 40.26
CA GLY A 193 32.98 19.04 39.40
C GLY A 193 33.24 18.57 37.96
N SER A 194 33.45 19.47 36.99
CA SER A 194 34.71 20.17 36.59
C SER A 194 35.77 19.18 36.09
N GLU A 195 36.26 19.19 34.84
CA GLU A 195 37.06 20.22 34.13
C GLU A 195 36.94 19.97 32.60
N ASP A 196 36.77 20.94 31.69
CA ASP A 196 37.66 22.00 31.17
C ASP A 196 38.10 21.69 29.71
N ALA A 197 38.58 22.73 29.01
CA ALA A 197 39.14 22.78 27.65
C ALA A 197 38.19 23.22 26.50
N ARG A 198 38.18 24.55 26.31
CA ARG A 198 37.92 25.25 25.03
C ARG A 198 38.88 24.76 23.94
N LEU A 199 38.41 24.55 22.71
CA LEU A 199 39.16 24.88 21.48
C LEU A 199 38.22 25.21 20.32
N ALA A 200 38.58 26.26 19.59
CA ALA A 200 37.93 26.73 18.38
C ALA A 200 38.40 25.92 17.14
N GLN A 201 37.45 25.76 16.19
CA GLN A 201 37.60 25.57 14.74
C GLN A 201 38.61 24.54 14.20
N SER A 202 38.12 23.51 13.50
CA SER A 202 38.53 23.26 12.11
C SER A 202 37.54 22.31 11.42
N ALA A 203 37.30 22.57 10.14
CA ALA A 203 36.53 21.73 9.24
C ALA A 203 37.12 20.31 9.20
N ASN A 204 36.29 19.28 9.36
CA ASN A 204 36.51 17.97 8.74
C ASN A 204 35.25 17.09 8.85
N ALA A 205 34.83 16.62 7.67
CA ALA A 205 34.01 15.45 7.37
C ALA A 205 32.97 15.01 8.42
N ASP A 206 31.72 15.32 8.11
CA ASP A 206 30.54 14.62 8.57
C ASP A 206 30.59 13.17 8.07
N SER A 207 31.36 12.31 8.75
CA SER A 207 31.35 10.87 8.52
C SER A 207 30.17 10.25 9.26
N GLN A 208 28.96 10.65 8.86
CA GLN A 208 27.82 9.76 8.96
C GLN A 208 28.22 8.45 8.28
N PRO A 209 27.97 7.26 8.86
CA PRO A 209 28.23 6.00 8.18
C PRO A 209 27.50 6.04 6.83
N CYS A 210 28.26 6.25 5.76
CA CYS A 210 27.68 6.40 4.43
C CYS A 210 27.11 5.03 4.07
N SER A 211 25.78 4.92 4.11
CA SER A 211 25.12 3.67 3.86
C SER A 211 25.49 3.16 2.47
N PRO A 212 25.45 1.83 2.23
CA PRO A 212 25.72 1.28 0.91
C PRO A 212 24.85 1.93 -0.18
N LEU A 213 23.59 2.25 0.15
CA LEU A 213 22.63 2.88 -0.75
C LEU A 213 23.07 4.28 -1.22
N ILE A 214 23.58 5.10 -0.30
CA ILE A 214 24.09 6.44 -0.63
C ILE A 214 25.32 6.32 -1.54
N LYS A 215 26.22 5.36 -1.29
CA LYS A 215 27.41 5.14 -2.13
C LYS A 215 27.03 4.83 -3.58
N PHE A 216 26.12 3.88 -3.80
CA PHE A 216 25.67 3.54 -5.16
C PHE A 216 25.05 4.75 -5.88
N CYS A 217 24.29 5.59 -5.16
CA CYS A 217 23.72 6.81 -5.74
C CYS A 217 24.78 7.86 -6.09
N GLN A 218 25.79 8.06 -5.22
CA GLN A 218 26.90 8.98 -5.46
C GLN A 218 27.78 8.56 -6.64
N GLU A 219 28.03 7.25 -6.74
CA GLU A 219 28.83 6.64 -7.81
C GLU A 219 28.05 6.49 -9.13
N MET A 220 26.75 6.83 -9.14
CA MET A 220 25.84 6.63 -10.27
C MET A 220 25.78 5.15 -10.73
N ASP A 221 25.96 4.21 -9.81
CA ASP A 221 25.94 2.77 -10.09
C ASP A 221 24.50 2.22 -10.05
N ALA A 222 23.82 2.36 -11.18
CA ALA A 222 22.46 1.83 -11.37
C ALA A 222 22.36 0.31 -11.20
N LYS A 223 23.43 -0.42 -11.52
CA LYS A 223 23.46 -1.89 -11.46
C LYS A 223 23.61 -2.36 -10.02
N GLY A 224 24.62 -1.84 -9.30
CA GLY A 224 24.84 -2.13 -7.89
C GLY A 224 23.66 -1.71 -7.02
N LEU A 225 23.01 -0.57 -7.34
CA LEU A 225 21.78 -0.14 -6.66
C LEU A 225 20.65 -1.18 -6.81
N ASN A 226 20.41 -1.66 -8.04
CA ASN A 226 19.38 -2.66 -8.30
C ASN A 226 19.67 -3.99 -7.60
N GLU A 227 20.91 -4.46 -7.68
CA GLU A 227 21.37 -5.71 -7.03
C GLU A 227 21.20 -5.61 -5.52
N TYR A 228 21.71 -4.54 -4.90
CA TYR A 228 21.60 -4.29 -3.46
C TYR A 228 20.15 -4.31 -2.96
N ILE A 229 19.25 -3.60 -3.64
CA ILE A 229 17.83 -3.58 -3.25
C ILE A 229 17.21 -4.98 -3.40
N SER A 230 17.53 -5.68 -4.48
CA SER A 230 16.97 -7.00 -4.79
C SER A 230 17.44 -8.11 -3.83
N GLU A 231 18.65 -8.00 -3.28
CA GLU A 231 19.23 -8.95 -2.32
C GLU A 231 18.72 -8.71 -0.89
N ASN A 232 18.36 -7.46 -0.56
CA ASN A 232 17.95 -7.04 0.78
C ASN A 232 16.43 -7.00 0.98
N ARG A 233 15.67 -7.92 0.35
CA ARG A 233 14.19 -7.91 0.36
C ARG A 233 13.54 -7.88 1.75
N LYS A 234 14.18 -8.46 2.76
CA LYS A 234 13.67 -8.46 4.16
C LYS A 234 13.72 -7.07 4.81
N ASN A 235 14.60 -6.21 4.33
CA ASN A 235 14.84 -4.86 4.85
C ASN A 235 14.26 -3.78 3.91
N LEU A 236 13.36 -4.17 2.99
CA LEU A 236 12.82 -3.27 1.96
C LEU A 236 12.12 -2.04 2.54
N ALA A 237 11.48 -2.17 3.70
CA ALA A 237 10.84 -1.04 4.39
C ALA A 237 11.85 0.05 4.77
N SER A 238 12.95 -0.34 5.42
CA SER A 238 14.04 0.58 5.79
C SER A 238 14.74 1.16 4.56
N ILE A 239 14.96 0.33 3.53
CA ILE A 239 15.54 0.79 2.25
C ILE A 239 14.64 1.84 1.61
N ARG A 240 13.32 1.63 1.57
CA ARG A 240 12.35 2.57 0.97
C ARG A 240 12.35 3.93 1.65
N GLU A 241 12.53 3.98 2.97
CA GLU A 241 12.65 5.25 3.72
C GLU A 241 13.96 5.99 3.39
N GLU A 242 15.01 5.26 3.06
CA GLU A 242 16.34 5.83 2.78
C GLU A 242 16.54 6.28 1.32
N ILE A 243 15.88 5.61 0.36
CA ILE A 243 16.01 5.90 -1.08
C ILE A 243 15.84 7.38 -1.44
N PRO A 244 14.82 8.12 -0.98
CA PRO A 244 14.67 9.54 -1.35
C PRO A 244 15.90 10.37 -0.97
N THR A 245 16.43 10.12 0.23
CA THR A 245 17.62 10.81 0.75
C THR A 245 18.87 10.40 -0.03
N ALA A 246 19.01 9.13 -0.37
CA ALA A 246 20.15 8.62 -1.15
C ALA A 246 20.14 9.10 -2.60
N LEU A 247 18.98 9.07 -3.28
CA LEU A 247 18.83 9.58 -4.64
C LEU A 247 19.21 11.06 -4.72
N SER A 248 18.83 11.85 -3.71
CA SER A 248 19.18 13.28 -3.61
C SER A 248 20.69 13.54 -3.51
N ARG A 249 21.51 12.53 -3.16
CA ARG A 249 22.98 12.62 -3.11
C ARG A 249 23.65 12.26 -4.44
N SER A 250 22.89 11.78 -5.43
CA SER A 250 23.41 11.49 -6.77
C SER A 250 23.61 12.78 -7.57
N SER A 251 24.52 12.75 -8.54
CA SER A 251 24.78 13.90 -9.41
C SER A 251 23.63 14.16 -10.39
N SER A 252 22.89 13.11 -10.77
CA SER A 252 21.73 13.22 -11.67
C SER A 252 20.70 12.12 -11.36
N PRO A 253 19.77 12.35 -10.41
CA PRO A 253 18.81 11.34 -9.96
C PRO A 253 17.92 10.79 -11.08
N LEU A 254 17.50 11.67 -12.00
CA LEU A 254 16.68 11.30 -13.17
C LEU A 254 17.40 10.26 -14.05
N LYS A 255 18.66 10.54 -14.39
CA LYS A 255 19.49 9.65 -15.22
C LYS A 255 19.77 8.32 -14.52
N LEU A 256 20.07 8.37 -13.22
CA LEU A 256 20.31 7.15 -12.43
C LEU A 256 19.10 6.21 -12.48
N VAL A 257 17.91 6.75 -12.29
CA VAL A 257 16.67 5.97 -12.36
C VAL A 257 16.45 5.43 -13.77
N ILE A 258 16.60 6.24 -14.83
CA ILE A 258 16.52 5.78 -16.23
C ILE A 258 17.49 4.62 -16.49
N ASP A 259 18.74 4.74 -16.04
CA ASP A 259 19.75 3.70 -16.20
C ASP A 259 19.38 2.40 -15.45
N SER A 260 18.73 2.53 -14.28
CA SER A 260 18.20 1.38 -13.53
C SER A 260 17.07 0.65 -14.26
N LEU A 261 16.33 1.30 -15.17
CA LEU A 261 15.22 0.70 -15.91
C LEU A 261 15.66 -0.17 -17.10
N LYS A 262 16.89 -0.03 -17.59
CA LYS A 262 17.37 -0.72 -18.80
C LYS A 262 17.32 -2.25 -18.71
N ASN A 263 17.32 -2.82 -17.50
CA ASN A 263 17.27 -4.27 -17.29
C ASN A 263 15.86 -4.79 -16.99
N PHE A 264 14.82 -3.96 -17.06
CA PHE A 264 13.45 -4.32 -16.66
C PHE A 264 12.89 -5.55 -17.41
N TYR A 265 13.27 -5.69 -18.68
CA TYR A 265 12.92 -6.83 -19.55
C TYR A 265 14.12 -7.75 -19.83
N ARG A 266 15.09 -7.85 -18.91
CA ARG A 266 16.25 -8.74 -19.10
C ARG A 266 15.78 -10.16 -19.42
N GLN A 267 16.01 -10.57 -20.66
CA GLN A 267 15.70 -11.89 -21.18
C GLN A 267 17.03 -12.60 -21.38
N GLU A 268 17.41 -13.44 -20.43
CA GLU A 268 18.58 -14.32 -20.61
C GLU A 268 18.13 -15.65 -21.23
N ALA A 269 19.04 -16.22 -22.02
CA ALA A 269 18.88 -17.44 -22.80
C ALA A 269 18.27 -18.62 -22.00
N PRO A 270 17.59 -19.56 -22.68
CA PRO A 270 16.64 -20.48 -22.05
C PRO A 270 17.34 -21.63 -21.33
N GLU A 271 17.83 -21.42 -20.11
CA GLU A 271 18.27 -22.53 -19.25
C GLU A 271 17.90 -22.35 -17.78
N MET A 272 17.24 -23.38 -17.22
CA MET A 272 17.07 -23.71 -15.80
C MET A 272 15.92 -23.04 -15.00
N TYR A 273 14.92 -23.89 -14.73
CA TYR A 273 13.61 -23.67 -14.13
C TYR A 273 13.65 -23.14 -12.67
N GLY A 274 12.89 -22.07 -12.38
CA GLY A 274 12.31 -21.79 -11.06
C GLY A 274 12.96 -20.70 -10.20
N LYS A 275 14.29 -20.59 -10.13
CA LYS A 275 14.95 -19.54 -9.30
C LYS A 275 14.91 -18.15 -9.96
N LYS A 276 14.81 -18.12 -11.29
CA LYS A 276 15.04 -16.93 -12.13
C LYS A 276 13.84 -15.99 -12.21
N ASP A 277 12.61 -16.52 -12.14
CA ASP A 277 11.38 -15.70 -12.16
C ASP A 277 11.29 -14.81 -10.92
N ALA A 278 11.74 -15.32 -9.76
CA ALA A 278 11.78 -14.56 -8.52
C ALA A 278 12.79 -13.40 -8.55
N ASP A 279 13.87 -13.52 -9.33
CA ASP A 279 14.88 -12.48 -9.50
C ASP A 279 14.40 -11.40 -10.46
N LEU A 280 13.77 -11.78 -11.58
CA LEU A 280 13.14 -10.85 -12.52
C LEU A 280 11.98 -10.07 -11.88
N LEU A 281 11.12 -10.74 -11.10
CA LEU A 281 10.08 -10.08 -10.31
C LEU A 281 10.65 -9.12 -9.27
N GLY A 282 11.77 -9.48 -8.64
CA GLY A 282 12.50 -8.61 -7.72
C GLY A 282 12.97 -7.34 -8.42
N LEU A 283 13.61 -7.49 -9.58
CA LEU A 283 14.09 -6.38 -10.40
C LEU A 283 12.95 -5.43 -10.83
N ARG A 284 11.82 -5.98 -11.29
CA ARG A 284 10.65 -5.17 -11.68
C ARG A 284 10.10 -4.35 -10.52
N ARG A 285 10.01 -4.95 -9.32
CA ARG A 285 9.60 -4.25 -8.10
C ARG A 285 10.58 -3.16 -7.70
N THR A 286 11.88 -3.42 -7.82
CA THR A 286 12.94 -2.42 -7.57
C THR A 286 12.81 -1.23 -8.53
N CYS A 287 12.72 -1.48 -9.84
CA CYS A 287 12.55 -0.44 -10.86
C CYS A 287 11.32 0.42 -10.57
N LEU A 288 10.20 -0.23 -10.21
CA LEU A 288 8.98 0.49 -9.89
C LEU A 288 9.13 1.37 -8.65
N MET A 289 9.71 0.84 -7.57
CA MET A 289 9.95 1.60 -6.34
C MET A 289 10.83 2.83 -6.60
N LEU A 290 11.86 2.71 -7.44
CA LEU A 290 12.72 3.83 -7.83
C LEU A 290 11.95 4.89 -8.64
N LEU A 291 11.11 4.47 -9.59
CA LEU A 291 10.24 5.35 -10.38
C LEU A 291 9.22 6.11 -9.53
N GLU A 292 8.58 5.43 -8.57
CA GLU A 292 7.64 6.03 -7.63
C GLU A 292 8.34 7.04 -6.72
N THR A 293 9.49 6.67 -6.17
CA THR A 293 10.25 7.55 -5.28
C THR A 293 10.72 8.81 -6.00
N LEU A 294 11.17 8.66 -7.25
CA LEU A 294 11.52 9.80 -8.09
C LEU A 294 10.31 10.70 -8.37
N GLY A 295 9.15 10.10 -8.69
CA GLY A 295 7.91 10.85 -8.91
C GLY A 295 7.48 11.65 -7.68
N GLN A 296 7.62 11.07 -6.47
CA GLN A 296 7.36 11.75 -5.20
C GLN A 296 8.35 12.91 -4.99
N LEU A 297 9.64 12.68 -5.20
CA LEU A 297 10.67 13.71 -5.05
C LEU A 297 10.47 14.90 -5.99
N LEU A 298 10.00 14.64 -7.22
CA LEU A 298 9.64 15.68 -8.19
C LEU A 298 8.38 16.47 -7.78
N ALA A 299 7.45 15.85 -7.05
CA ALA A 299 6.21 16.47 -6.61
C ALA A 299 6.35 17.27 -5.30
N GLU A 300 7.26 16.86 -4.41
CA GLU A 300 7.45 17.46 -3.08
C GLU A 300 8.35 18.72 -3.09
N LEU A 301 9.19 18.89 -4.11
CA LEU A 301 10.15 20.00 -4.18
C LEU A 301 9.61 21.15 -5.04
N ASP A 302 9.14 22.22 -4.38
CA ASP A 302 8.81 23.50 -5.01
C ASP A 302 9.67 24.63 -4.42
N PRO A 303 10.59 25.25 -5.19
CA PRO A 303 10.92 25.00 -6.59
C PRO A 303 11.81 23.76 -6.81
N VAL A 304 11.66 23.10 -7.94
CA VAL A 304 12.45 21.92 -8.33
C VAL A 304 13.92 22.33 -8.58
N PRO A 305 14.90 21.70 -7.93
CA PRO A 305 16.32 21.99 -8.16
C PRO A 305 16.78 21.56 -9.57
N GLU A 306 17.83 22.21 -10.10
CA GLU A 306 18.28 22.02 -11.49
C GLU A 306 18.63 20.56 -11.84
N ASN A 307 19.18 19.81 -10.88
CA ASN A 307 19.51 18.38 -11.05
C ASN A 307 18.29 17.45 -11.15
N LEU A 308 17.09 17.94 -10.80
CA LEU A 308 15.80 17.25 -10.91
C LEU A 308 14.92 17.83 -12.02
N THR A 309 15.40 18.81 -12.77
CA THR A 309 14.66 19.34 -13.92
C THR A 309 14.73 18.35 -15.08
N ILE A 310 13.57 17.95 -15.61
CA ILE A 310 13.48 17.02 -16.74
C ILE A 310 13.95 17.73 -18.02
N SER A 311 15.23 17.55 -18.35
CA SER A 311 15.84 18.02 -19.60
C SER A 311 15.27 17.26 -20.81
N SER A 312 15.37 17.86 -22.01
CA SER A 312 14.94 17.25 -23.27
C SER A 312 15.67 15.92 -23.56
N ASP A 313 16.95 15.82 -23.18
CA ASP A 313 17.74 14.58 -23.33
C ASP A 313 17.18 13.44 -22.48
N ILE A 314 16.92 13.71 -21.20
CA ILE A 314 16.32 12.77 -20.24
C ILE A 314 14.92 12.34 -20.73
N LYS A 315 14.11 13.28 -21.20
CA LYS A 315 12.78 12.96 -21.75
C LYS A 315 12.87 12.07 -22.99
N THR A 316 13.87 12.29 -23.85
CA THR A 316 14.10 11.46 -25.04
C THR A 316 14.52 10.04 -24.67
N GLN A 317 15.41 9.88 -23.69
CA GLN A 317 15.81 8.58 -23.16
C GLN A 317 14.63 7.84 -22.53
N ALA A 318 13.82 8.52 -21.72
CA ALA A 318 12.63 7.94 -21.11
C ALA A 318 11.58 7.54 -22.17
N LYS A 319 11.40 8.34 -23.24
CA LYS A 319 10.51 8.00 -24.37
C LYS A 319 11.00 6.74 -25.10
N ALA A 320 12.30 6.60 -25.35
CA ALA A 320 12.85 5.40 -25.98
C ALA A 320 12.58 4.12 -25.17
N ILE A 321 12.72 4.19 -23.83
CA ILE A 321 12.37 3.07 -22.93
C ILE A 321 10.86 2.80 -22.99
N ALA A 322 10.02 3.84 -22.96
CA ALA A 322 8.57 3.70 -23.03
C ALA A 322 8.13 3.03 -24.34
N ASP A 323 8.73 3.41 -25.48
CA ASP A 323 8.42 2.82 -26.78
C ASP A 323 8.81 1.33 -26.83
N GLU A 324 9.97 0.95 -26.26
CA GLU A 324 10.38 -0.46 -26.11
C GLU A 324 9.39 -1.23 -25.23
N TRP A 325 8.99 -0.66 -24.09
CA TRP A 325 8.06 -1.32 -23.18
C TRP A 325 6.67 -1.47 -23.80
N LYS A 326 6.23 -0.47 -24.57
CA LYS A 326 4.95 -0.49 -25.29
C LYS A 326 4.90 -1.62 -26.32
N SER A 327 5.96 -1.85 -27.10
CA SER A 327 5.99 -2.97 -28.04
C SER A 327 5.91 -4.31 -27.32
N ARG A 328 6.68 -4.47 -26.23
CA ARG A 328 6.66 -5.69 -25.42
C ARG A 328 5.28 -5.96 -24.81
N LEU A 329 4.60 -4.93 -24.31
CA LEU A 329 3.25 -5.05 -23.76
C LEU A 329 2.21 -5.44 -24.83
N ASN A 330 2.38 -5.00 -26.08
CA ASN A 330 1.48 -5.35 -27.19
C ASN A 330 1.68 -6.79 -27.69
N ASP A 331 2.88 -7.33 -27.55
CA ASP A 331 3.22 -8.69 -27.98
C ASP A 331 2.77 -9.77 -26.97
N LEU A 332 2.27 -9.37 -25.80
CA LEU A 332 1.83 -10.29 -24.74
C LEU A 332 0.41 -10.82 -25.00
N ASP A 333 0.26 -12.14 -24.87
CA ASP A 333 -1.03 -12.81 -24.96
C ASP A 333 -1.89 -12.50 -23.72
N ILE A 334 -3.17 -12.22 -23.93
CA ILE A 334 -4.08 -11.70 -22.88
C ILE A 334 -4.28 -12.72 -21.73
N ASP A 335 -3.94 -14.00 -21.94
CA ASP A 335 -4.20 -15.10 -20.99
C ASP A 335 -3.11 -15.28 -19.91
N ASP A 336 -1.92 -14.67 -20.02
CA ASP A 336 -0.85 -14.80 -18.99
C ASP A 336 -0.92 -13.67 -17.95
N SER A 337 -1.72 -13.88 -16.91
CA SER A 337 -2.07 -12.87 -15.90
C SER A 337 -1.03 -12.65 -14.79
N SER A 338 0.10 -13.37 -14.80
CA SER A 338 1.01 -13.44 -13.65
C SER A 338 2.05 -12.31 -13.57
N GLY A 339 2.48 -11.74 -14.70
CA GLY A 339 3.50 -10.67 -14.78
C GLY A 339 2.98 -9.30 -15.25
N ASN A 340 1.85 -9.27 -15.94
CA ASN A 340 1.40 -8.12 -16.73
C ASN A 340 1.02 -6.90 -15.87
N SER A 341 0.54 -7.11 -14.65
CA SER A 341 0.12 -6.01 -13.75
C SER A 341 1.28 -5.08 -13.36
N LEU A 342 2.46 -5.65 -13.05
CA LEU A 342 3.63 -4.85 -12.67
C LEU A 342 4.24 -4.14 -13.88
N GLU A 343 4.21 -4.77 -15.05
CA GLU A 343 4.72 -4.20 -16.29
C GLU A 343 3.88 -2.99 -16.73
N VAL A 344 2.55 -3.14 -16.72
CA VAL A 344 1.62 -2.04 -17.03
C VAL A 344 1.77 -0.91 -16.01
N HIS A 345 1.86 -1.22 -14.71
CA HIS A 345 2.01 -0.20 -13.68
C HIS A 345 3.34 0.55 -13.80
N ALA A 346 4.45 -0.15 -14.04
CA ALA A 346 5.74 0.48 -14.27
C ALA A 346 5.75 1.35 -15.53
N PHE A 347 5.12 0.89 -16.61
CA PHE A 347 4.98 1.67 -17.84
C PHE A 347 4.19 2.97 -17.60
N LEU A 348 3.04 2.89 -16.94
CA LEU A 348 2.25 4.08 -16.60
C LEU A 348 3.02 5.02 -15.67
N GLN A 349 3.72 4.49 -14.67
CA GLN A 349 4.54 5.29 -13.76
C GLN A 349 5.67 6.01 -14.52
N LEU A 350 6.33 5.35 -15.48
CA LEU A 350 7.35 5.98 -16.34
C LEU A 350 6.77 7.17 -17.12
N LEU A 351 5.61 6.99 -17.75
CA LEU A 351 4.96 8.06 -18.52
C LEU A 351 4.62 9.27 -17.64
N VAL A 352 4.09 9.02 -16.44
CA VAL A 352 3.72 10.07 -15.48
C VAL A 352 4.96 10.78 -14.94
N THR A 353 5.96 10.04 -14.45
CA THR A 353 7.16 10.62 -13.84
C THR A 353 7.94 11.50 -14.82
N PHE A 354 8.01 11.14 -16.11
CA PHE A 354 8.75 11.91 -17.12
C PHE A 354 7.87 12.80 -18.02
N GLY A 355 6.56 12.88 -17.77
CA GLY A 355 5.63 13.68 -18.54
C GLY A 355 5.63 13.35 -20.04
N ILE A 356 5.66 12.06 -20.37
CA ILE A 356 5.60 11.55 -21.74
C ILE A 356 4.11 11.47 -22.10
N ALA A 357 3.63 12.42 -22.90
CA ALA A 357 2.29 12.34 -23.46
C ALA A 357 2.23 11.19 -24.47
N SER A 358 1.14 10.41 -24.43
CA SER A 358 0.84 9.48 -25.51
C SER A 358 0.50 10.30 -26.76
N GLU A 359 1.33 10.19 -27.80
CA GLU A 359 0.91 10.51 -29.18
C GLU A 359 -0.06 9.45 -29.70
#